data_AF-A0A6B3H3A2-F1
#
_entry.id   AF-A0A6B3H3A2-F1
#
_cell.length_a   1.000
_cell.length_b   1.000
_cell.length_c   1.000
_cell.angle_alpha   90.00
_cell.angle_beta   90.00
_cell.angle_gamma   90.00
#
_symmetry.space_group_name_H-M   'P 1'
#
loop_
_entity.id
_entity.type
_entity.pdbx_description
1 polymer ?
#
loop_
_entity_poly.entity_id
_entity_poly.type
_entity_poly.pdbx_seq_one_letter_code
_entity_poly.pdbx_strand_id
1 'polypeptide(L)'
;GEVIVFHDPADWLAGMPVDEPNTVQKVLSFIGVMPSAEEKDLIKRVIGVGGDTVECAGDGPVKVNGTALDEPYIFPGNTPCSNDEDGGQFKVTVPDGKVWVMGDHRQESADSRYHQDDPNEGMVPVDEVVGRAVVVAWPIGRWATLPVPDTFKNVPDKP
;
A
#
# COMPACT_ATOMS: atom_id res chain seq x y z
N GLY A 1 0.39 4.07 8.01
CA GLY A 1 -0.89 3.84 8.65
C GLY A 1 -1.22 2.36 8.63
N GLU A 2 -2.49 2.06 8.40
CA GLU A 2 -3.05 0.71 8.32
C GLU A 2 -2.55 -0.03 7.06
N VAL A 3 -2.55 -1.37 7.12
CA VAL A 3 -2.37 -2.21 5.94
C VAL A 3 -3.77 -2.61 5.46
N ILE A 4 -4.05 -2.39 4.18
CA ILE A 4 -5.37 -2.63 3.59
C ILE A 4 -5.26 -3.59 2.42
N VAL A 5 -6.36 -4.31 2.19
CA VAL A 5 -6.64 -5.05 0.97
C VAL A 5 -7.68 -4.25 0.18
N PHE A 6 -7.45 -4.06 -1.11
CA PHE A 6 -8.33 -3.29 -1.99
C PHE A 6 -8.36 -3.91 -3.39
N HIS A 7 -9.47 -3.74 -4.09
CA HIS A 7 -9.59 -4.13 -5.49
C HIS A 7 -8.74 -3.22 -6.37
N ASP A 8 -8.19 -3.75 -7.44
CA ASP A 8 -7.40 -3.00 -8.43
C ASP A 8 -8.20 -1.81 -9.01
N PRO A 9 -7.84 -0.55 -8.66
CA PRO A 9 -8.69 0.61 -8.92
C PRO A 9 -8.59 1.11 -10.37
N ALA A 10 -7.54 0.72 -11.10
CA ALA A 10 -7.27 1.25 -12.44
C ALA A 10 -6.43 0.30 -13.31
N ASP A 11 -6.55 -1.02 -13.12
CA ASP A 11 -5.81 -2.05 -13.85
C ASP A 11 -4.28 -1.98 -13.63
N TRP A 12 -3.85 -1.69 -12.39
CA TRP A 12 -2.45 -1.71 -11.95
C TRP A 12 -1.79 -3.08 -12.17
N LEU A 13 -2.60 -4.15 -12.21
CA LEU A 13 -2.14 -5.51 -12.48
C LEU A 13 -2.10 -5.87 -13.98
N ALA A 14 -2.37 -4.92 -14.88
CA ALA A 14 -2.36 -5.14 -16.33
C ALA A 14 -1.03 -5.76 -16.79
N GLY A 15 -1.12 -6.90 -17.49
CA GLY A 15 0.04 -7.59 -18.04
C GLY A 15 0.89 -8.37 -17.01
N MET A 16 0.50 -8.40 -15.74
CA MET A 16 1.12 -9.30 -14.78
C MET A 16 0.70 -10.75 -15.04
N PRO A 17 1.64 -11.71 -15.06
CA PRO A 17 1.29 -13.13 -15.17
C PRO A 17 0.53 -13.56 -13.92
N VAL A 18 -0.72 -13.99 -14.09
CA VAL A 18 -1.46 -14.71 -13.06
C VAL A 18 -1.16 -16.19 -13.20
N ASP A 19 -0.44 -16.74 -12.23
CA ASP A 19 -0.21 -18.18 -12.16
C ASP A 19 -1.54 -18.90 -11.93
N GLU A 20 -1.82 -19.97 -12.69
CA GLU A 20 -3.00 -20.79 -12.42
C GLU A 20 -2.85 -21.47 -11.05
N PRO A 21 -3.82 -21.29 -10.13
CA PRO A 21 -3.71 -21.86 -8.80
C PRO A 21 -3.74 -23.39 -8.87
N ASN A 22 -2.85 -24.03 -8.10
CA ASN A 22 -2.86 -25.49 -7.96
C ASN A 22 -4.10 -25.97 -7.17
N THR A 23 -4.36 -27.28 -7.16
CA THR A 23 -5.54 -27.86 -6.50
C THR A 23 -5.65 -27.51 -5.01
N VAL A 24 -4.51 -27.41 -4.30
CA VAL A 24 -4.51 -27.04 -2.87
C VAL A 24 -4.92 -25.59 -2.71
N GLN A 25 -4.38 -24.68 -3.53
CA GLN A 25 -4.76 -23.26 -3.52
C GLN A 25 -6.25 -23.09 -3.85
N LYS A 26 -6.77 -23.79 -4.86
CA LYS A 26 -8.21 -23.77 -5.19
C LYS A 26 -9.10 -24.20 -4.01
N VAL A 27 -8.70 -25.24 -3.27
CA VAL A 27 -9.44 -25.68 -2.07
C VAL A 27 -9.37 -24.62 -0.97
N LEU A 28 -8.19 -24.04 -0.72
CA LEU A 28 -8.03 -22.97 0.28
C LEU A 28 -8.83 -21.72 -0.08
N SER A 29 -8.92 -21.36 -1.36
CA SER A 29 -9.78 -20.27 -1.83
C SER A 29 -11.26 -20.58 -1.67
N PHE A 30 -11.71 -21.80 -2.02
CA PHE A 30 -13.11 -22.22 -1.85
C PHE A 30 -13.60 -22.14 -0.39
N ILE A 31 -12.75 -22.48 0.57
CA ILE A 31 -13.09 -22.40 2.00
C ILE A 31 -12.80 -21.01 2.63
N GLY A 32 -12.37 -20.03 1.83
CA GLY A 32 -12.13 -18.64 2.26
C GLY A 32 -10.86 -18.44 3.10
N VAL A 33 -9.90 -19.36 3.03
CA VAL A 33 -8.61 -19.26 3.74
C VAL A 33 -7.56 -18.51 2.92
N MET A 34 -7.72 -18.49 1.59
CA MET A 34 -6.86 -17.78 0.65
C MET A 34 -7.72 -16.89 -0.25
N PRO A 35 -7.27 -15.70 -0.67
CA PRO A 35 -7.96 -14.93 -1.71
C PRO A 35 -8.15 -15.77 -2.98
N SER A 36 -9.20 -15.48 -3.75
CA SER A 36 -9.34 -16.12 -5.06
C SER A 36 -8.24 -15.61 -6.00
N ALA A 37 -7.63 -16.48 -6.80
CA ALA A 37 -6.68 -16.05 -7.84
C ALA A 37 -7.36 -15.24 -8.96
N GLU A 38 -8.70 -15.25 -9.02
CA GLU A 38 -9.51 -14.49 -9.98
C GLU A 38 -9.81 -13.07 -9.48
N GLU A 39 -9.61 -12.78 -8.19
CA GLU A 39 -9.80 -11.45 -7.61
C GLU A 39 -8.49 -10.67 -7.71
N LYS A 40 -8.54 -9.52 -8.42
CA LYS A 40 -7.42 -8.59 -8.59
C LYS A 40 -7.25 -7.74 -7.32
N ASP A 41 -6.96 -8.39 -6.20
CA ASP A 41 -6.77 -7.73 -4.92
C ASP A 41 -5.31 -7.39 -4.67
N LEU A 42 -5.08 -6.18 -4.16
CA LEU A 42 -3.78 -5.66 -3.80
C LEU A 42 -3.70 -5.46 -2.29
N ILE A 43 -2.53 -5.70 -1.70
CA ILE A 43 -2.25 -5.39 -0.30
C ILE A 43 -1.15 -4.34 -0.20
N LYS A 44 -1.45 -3.20 0.41
CA LYS A 44 -0.50 -2.08 0.59
C LYS A 44 -0.74 -1.37 1.91
N ARG A 45 0.20 -0.51 2.32
CA ARG A 45 0.06 0.33 3.51
C ARG A 45 -0.47 1.70 3.13
N VAL A 46 -1.51 2.15 3.83
CA VAL A 46 -2.00 3.53 3.77
C VAL A 46 -0.94 4.47 4.34
N ILE A 47 -0.47 5.41 3.54
CA ILE A 47 0.51 6.44 3.94
C ILE A 47 -0.18 7.79 4.17
N GLY A 48 -1.20 8.13 3.39
CA GLY A 48 -2.02 9.33 3.60
C GLY A 48 -3.51 9.06 3.36
N VAL A 49 -4.36 9.78 4.07
CA VAL A 49 -5.82 9.76 3.91
C VAL A 49 -6.32 11.13 3.45
N GLY A 50 -7.59 11.22 3.02
CA GLY A 50 -8.18 12.47 2.53
C GLY A 50 -7.83 13.71 3.35
N GLY A 51 -7.23 14.69 2.67
CA GLY A 51 -6.71 15.96 3.17
C GLY A 51 -5.22 15.97 3.52
N ASP A 52 -4.57 14.81 3.64
CA ASP A 52 -3.13 14.74 3.89
C ASP A 52 -2.32 15.17 2.67
N THR A 53 -1.21 15.86 2.92
CA THR A 53 -0.14 16.04 1.93
C THR A 53 0.96 15.02 2.18
N VAL A 54 1.24 14.17 1.20
CA VAL A 54 2.33 13.19 1.23
C VAL A 54 3.42 13.61 0.27
N GLU A 55 4.68 13.60 0.72
CA GLU A 55 5.81 13.99 -0.11
C GLU A 55 7.02 13.06 0.06
N CYS A 56 7.72 12.87 -1.05
CA CYS A 56 9.02 12.19 -1.14
C CYS A 56 10.01 13.05 -1.93
N ALA A 57 11.22 13.19 -1.40
CA ALA A 57 12.31 13.89 -2.05
C ALA A 57 13.65 13.21 -1.76
N GLY A 58 14.46 13.00 -2.81
CA GLY A 58 15.70 12.23 -2.79
C GLY A 58 15.51 10.82 -2.24
N ASP A 59 16.48 10.39 -1.45
CA ASP A 59 16.51 9.16 -0.65
C ASP A 59 16.03 9.39 0.80
N GLY A 60 15.42 10.54 1.06
CA GLY A 60 14.97 10.94 2.39
C GLY A 60 13.75 10.16 2.91
N PRO A 61 13.27 10.50 4.12
CA PRO A 61 12.04 9.94 4.66
C PRO A 61 10.83 10.39 3.84
N VAL A 62 9.81 9.54 3.76
CA VAL A 62 8.46 9.97 3.40
C VAL A 62 7.98 10.96 4.44
N LYS A 63 7.34 12.05 4.01
CA LYS A 63 6.71 12.99 4.93
C LYS A 63 5.21 13.06 4.70
N VAL A 64 4.46 13.21 5.79
CA VAL A 64 3.02 13.44 5.78
C VAL A 64 2.73 14.72 6.56
N ASN A 65 2.06 15.67 5.94
CA ASN A 65 1.78 17.01 6.48
C ASN A 65 3.06 17.71 6.99
N GLY A 66 4.19 17.49 6.29
CA GLY A 66 5.50 18.02 6.64
C GLY A 66 6.27 17.24 7.71
N THR A 67 5.64 16.27 8.39
CA THR A 67 6.28 15.42 9.40
C THR A 67 6.97 14.22 8.74
N ALA A 68 8.27 14.08 8.98
CA ALA A 68 9.02 12.91 8.52
C ALA A 68 8.59 11.65 9.26
N LEU A 69 8.31 10.59 8.50
CA LEU A 69 7.94 9.30 9.05
C LEU A 69 9.18 8.49 9.44
N ASP A 70 9.09 7.79 10.57
CA ASP A 70 9.99 6.70 10.94
C ASP A 70 9.34 5.37 10.53
N GLU A 71 9.95 4.66 9.59
CA GLU A 71 9.32 3.55 8.88
C GLU A 71 10.06 2.22 9.09
N PRO A 72 10.10 1.67 10.31
CA PRO A 72 10.83 0.43 10.62
C PRO A 72 10.22 -0.83 9.98
N TYR A 73 9.07 -0.68 9.32
CA TYR A 73 8.35 -1.74 8.62
C TYR A 73 8.80 -1.92 7.17
N ILE A 74 9.61 -1.01 6.60
CA ILE A 74 10.10 -1.17 5.24
C ILE A 74 11.05 -2.36 5.15
N PHE A 75 11.06 -3.01 3.99
CA PHE A 75 11.94 -4.16 3.78
C PHE A 75 13.41 -3.80 3.99
N PRO A 76 14.20 -4.63 4.69
CA PRO A 76 15.61 -4.35 4.93
C PRO A 76 16.38 -4.10 3.63
N GLY A 77 17.11 -2.98 3.56
CA GLY A 77 17.86 -2.57 2.37
C GLY A 77 17.13 -1.57 1.47
N ASN A 78 15.85 -1.34 1.71
CA ASN A 78 15.07 -0.34 0.99
C ASN A 78 15.23 1.06 1.60
N THR A 79 15.09 2.10 0.77
CA THR A 79 14.93 3.49 1.24
C THR A 79 13.45 3.86 1.30
N PRO A 80 13.04 4.76 2.23
CA PRO A 80 11.67 5.25 2.31
C PRO A 80 11.17 5.85 0.98
N CYS A 81 11.91 6.82 0.46
CA CYS A 81 11.72 7.39 -0.88
C CYS A 81 12.63 6.69 -1.89
N SER A 82 12.12 6.47 -3.10
CA SER A 82 12.94 6.03 -4.22
C SER A 82 13.47 7.25 -4.96
N ASN A 83 14.77 7.31 -5.25
CA ASN A 83 15.35 8.41 -6.01
C ASN A 83 15.32 8.09 -7.52
N ASP A 84 14.12 8.08 -8.09
CA ASP A 84 13.87 7.83 -9.51
C ASP A 84 12.87 8.85 -10.07
N GLU A 85 12.87 9.02 -11.40
CA GLU A 85 12.00 9.98 -12.09
C GLU A 85 10.62 9.39 -12.46
N ASP A 86 10.42 8.08 -12.25
CA ASP A 86 9.23 7.34 -12.71
C ASP A 86 8.07 7.38 -11.70
N GLY A 87 8.31 7.88 -10.49
CA GLY A 87 7.29 7.98 -9.43
C GLY A 87 7.86 8.06 -8.02
N GLY A 88 9.15 7.80 -7.85
CA GLY A 88 9.84 7.84 -6.56
C GLY A 88 9.89 9.22 -5.90
N GLN A 89 9.72 10.29 -6.69
CA GLN A 89 9.76 11.68 -6.27
C GLN A 89 8.41 12.35 -6.51
N PHE A 90 7.72 12.77 -5.44
CA PHE A 90 6.36 13.28 -5.56
C PHE A 90 5.97 14.20 -4.41
N LYS A 91 4.92 14.98 -4.63
CA LYS A 91 4.18 15.71 -3.60
C LYS A 91 2.71 15.75 -4.00
N VAL A 92 1.89 15.05 -3.25
CA VAL A 92 0.46 14.86 -3.54
C VAL A 92 -0.39 15.31 -2.36
N THR A 93 -1.58 15.83 -2.62
CA THR A 93 -2.61 16.03 -1.61
C THR A 93 -3.70 15.00 -1.85
N VAL A 94 -4.00 14.17 -0.85
CA VAL A 94 -4.98 13.09 -0.97
C VAL A 94 -6.38 13.70 -0.99
N PRO A 95 -7.22 13.46 -2.01
CA PRO A 95 -8.60 13.92 -2.00
C PRO A 95 -9.43 13.23 -0.91
N ASP A 96 -10.46 13.90 -0.41
CA ASP A 96 -11.45 13.26 0.49
C ASP A 96 -12.06 12.02 -0.18
N GLY A 97 -12.25 10.95 0.61
CA GLY A 97 -12.76 9.67 0.11
C GLY A 97 -11.74 8.81 -0.64
N LYS A 98 -10.46 9.21 -0.69
CA LYS A 98 -9.36 8.40 -1.23
C LYS A 98 -8.23 8.22 -0.22
N VAL A 99 -7.32 7.30 -0.54
CA VAL A 99 -6.08 7.04 0.20
C VAL A 99 -4.87 6.96 -0.74
N TRP A 100 -3.71 7.37 -0.23
CA TRP A 100 -2.42 7.16 -0.88
C TRP A 100 -1.73 5.95 -0.25
N VAL A 101 -1.37 4.96 -1.07
CA VAL A 101 -0.81 3.69 -0.57
C VAL A 101 0.58 3.41 -1.11
N MET A 102 1.42 2.79 -0.27
CA MET A 102 2.75 2.34 -0.66
C MET A 102 2.99 0.93 -0.15
N GLY A 103 3.74 0.14 -0.91
CA GLY A 103 4.22 -1.17 -0.48
C GLY A 103 5.37 -1.04 0.53
N ASP A 104 5.43 -1.97 1.48
CA ASP A 104 6.55 -2.01 2.44
C ASP A 104 7.86 -2.47 1.76
N HIS A 105 7.77 -3.21 0.65
CA HIS A 105 8.86 -3.44 -0.30
C HIS A 105 8.96 -2.28 -1.30
N ARG A 106 9.39 -1.10 -0.81
CA ARG A 106 9.40 0.17 -1.58
C ARG A 106 9.90 0.07 -3.03
N GLN A 107 11.08 -0.50 -3.27
CA GLN A 107 11.70 -0.54 -4.60
C GLN A 107 11.15 -1.66 -5.50
N GLU A 108 10.26 -2.51 -4.99
CA GLU A 108 9.66 -3.67 -5.69
C GLU A 108 8.12 -3.57 -5.68
N SER A 109 7.59 -2.35 -5.58
CA SER A 109 6.16 -2.11 -5.45
C SER A 109 5.71 -1.05 -6.43
N ALA A 110 5.04 -1.50 -7.49
CA ALA A 110 4.15 -0.66 -8.29
C ALA A 110 2.93 -0.34 -7.42
N ASP A 111 2.89 0.87 -6.86
CA ASP A 111 1.83 1.37 -5.99
C ASP A 111 1.48 2.80 -6.41
N SER A 112 0.82 3.59 -5.56
CA SER A 112 0.34 4.93 -5.90
C SER A 112 1.40 5.82 -6.56
N ARG A 113 2.67 5.67 -6.15
CA ARG A 113 3.81 6.41 -6.69
C ARG A 113 3.96 6.28 -8.20
N TYR A 114 3.70 5.09 -8.73
CA TYR A 114 4.00 4.71 -10.11
C TYR A 114 2.75 4.60 -10.99
N HIS A 115 1.58 5.00 -10.47
CA HIS A 115 0.30 5.01 -11.20
C HIS A 115 -0.35 6.40 -11.21
N GLN A 116 0.45 7.46 -11.07
CA GLN A 116 -0.04 8.84 -11.02
C GLN A 116 -0.66 9.32 -12.35
N ASP A 117 -0.45 8.59 -13.44
CA ASP A 117 -1.01 8.83 -14.78
C ASP A 117 -2.37 8.17 -15.02
N ASP A 118 -2.86 7.38 -14.06
CA ASP A 118 -4.18 6.75 -14.12
C ASP A 118 -5.33 7.76 -13.85
N PRO A 119 -6.61 7.40 -14.10
CA PRO A 119 -7.76 8.28 -13.86
C PRO A 119 -7.97 8.70 -12.39
N ASN A 120 -7.30 8.02 -11.46
CA ASN A 120 -7.33 8.31 -10.03
C ASN A 120 -6.09 9.07 -9.54
N GLU A 121 -5.13 9.37 -10.42
CA GLU A 121 -3.86 10.00 -10.10
C GLU A 121 -3.08 9.21 -9.03
N GLY A 122 -3.12 7.88 -9.13
CA GLY A 122 -2.47 6.94 -8.20
C GLY A 122 -3.20 6.76 -6.87
N MET A 123 -4.31 7.46 -6.65
CA MET A 123 -5.09 7.37 -5.42
C MET A 123 -6.02 6.15 -5.44
N VAL A 124 -6.21 5.51 -4.29
CA VAL A 124 -7.16 4.40 -4.14
C VAL A 124 -8.46 4.95 -3.53
N PRO A 125 -9.61 4.85 -4.21
CA PRO A 125 -10.91 5.17 -3.62
C PRO A 125 -11.22 4.29 -2.40
N VAL A 126 -11.79 4.86 -1.34
CA VAL A 126 -12.09 4.12 -0.10
C VAL A 126 -13.16 3.03 -0.32
N ASP A 127 -14.04 3.20 -1.30
CA ASP A 127 -15.05 2.20 -1.69
C ASP A 127 -14.46 0.97 -2.38
N GLU A 128 -13.24 1.05 -2.93
CA GLU A 128 -12.49 -0.11 -3.44
C GLU A 128 -11.77 -0.88 -2.31
N VAL A 129 -11.80 -0.38 -1.07
CA VAL A 129 -11.15 -1.04 0.08
C VAL A 129 -12.03 -2.17 0.61
N VAL A 130 -11.56 -3.40 0.44
CA VAL A 130 -12.19 -4.62 0.96
C VAL A 130 -12.09 -4.68 2.48
N GLY A 131 -10.92 -4.32 3.04
CA GLY A 131 -10.76 -4.26 4.48
C GLY A 131 -9.32 -4.09 4.97
N ARG A 132 -9.18 -4.04 6.30
CA ARG A 132 -7.90 -3.88 6.99
C ARG A 132 -7.28 -5.23 7.35
N ALA A 133 -6.02 -5.42 6.97
CA ALA A 133 -5.21 -6.54 7.45
C ALA A 133 -4.76 -6.28 8.90
N VAL A 134 -5.11 -7.19 9.82
CA VAL A 134 -4.84 -7.04 11.26
C VAL A 134 -3.86 -8.08 11.82
N VAL A 135 -3.72 -9.23 11.14
CA VAL A 135 -2.90 -10.36 11.59
C VAL A 135 -2.25 -11.05 10.40
N VAL A 136 -0.96 -11.40 10.54
CA VAL A 136 -0.28 -12.38 9.70
C VAL A 136 -0.53 -13.75 10.31
N ALA A 137 -1.33 -14.60 9.65
CA ALA A 137 -1.75 -15.91 10.18
C ALA A 137 -0.92 -17.10 9.63
N TRP A 138 -0.05 -16.88 8.64
CA TRP A 138 0.75 -17.93 8.00
C TRP A 138 2.18 -17.46 7.69
N PRO A 139 3.22 -18.33 7.80
CA PRO A 139 3.19 -19.69 8.33
C PRO A 139 2.86 -19.74 9.82
N ILE A 140 2.43 -20.90 10.34
CA ILE A 140 1.94 -21.08 11.72
C ILE A 140 2.93 -20.55 12.79
N GLY A 141 4.24 -20.55 12.50
CA GLY A 141 5.28 -20.01 13.39
C GLY A 141 5.56 -18.50 13.25
N ARG A 142 4.87 -17.78 12.37
CA ARG A 142 5.12 -16.36 12.05
C ARG A 142 3.90 -15.48 12.35
N TRP A 143 3.14 -15.83 13.37
CA TRP A 143 2.00 -15.02 13.79
C TRP A 143 2.45 -13.65 14.29
N ALA A 144 1.86 -12.60 13.73
CA ALA A 144 2.16 -11.22 14.09
C ALA A 144 0.91 -10.35 13.93
N THR A 145 0.73 -9.38 14.82
CA THR A 145 -0.28 -8.32 14.65
C THR A 145 0.26 -7.22 13.74
N LEU A 146 -0.65 -6.51 13.06
CA LEU A 146 -0.32 -5.38 12.18
C LEU A 146 -0.87 -4.05 12.76
N PRO A 147 -0.29 -3.51 13.85
CA PRO A 147 -0.73 -2.24 14.40
C PRO A 147 -0.34 -1.07 13.49
N VAL A 148 -1.04 0.06 13.65
CA VAL A 148 -0.61 1.34 13.07
C VAL A 148 0.69 1.78 13.75
N PRO A 149 1.78 2.03 12.99
CA PRO A 149 3.05 2.46 13.56
C PRO A 149 2.95 3.82 14.28
N ASP A 150 3.70 3.98 15.37
CA ASP A 150 3.64 5.18 16.23
C ASP A 150 4.00 6.48 15.51
N THR A 151 4.78 6.41 14.43
CA THR A 151 5.15 7.60 13.65
C THR A 151 3.94 8.40 13.15
N PHE A 152 2.82 7.72 12.86
CA PHE A 152 1.58 8.35 12.38
C PHE A 152 0.85 9.13 13.48
N LYS A 153 1.15 8.90 14.77
CA LYS A 153 0.57 9.67 15.88
C LYS A 153 1.13 11.09 15.98
N ASN A 154 2.30 11.32 15.37
CA ASN A 154 2.98 12.61 15.38
C ASN A 154 2.69 13.44 14.11
N VAL A 155 1.91 12.88 13.18
CA VAL A 155 1.45 13.63 12.00
C VAL A 155 0.37 14.60 12.48
N PRO A 156 0.53 15.91 12.23
CA PRO A 156 -0.49 16.89 12.59
C PRO A 156 -1.76 16.70 11.76
N ASP A 157 -2.88 17.15 12.31
CA ASP A 157 -4.15 17.18 11.59
C ASP A 157 -4.01 17.92 10.25
N LYS A 158 -4.78 17.48 9.27
CA LYS A 158 -4.89 18.13 7.96
C LYS A 158 -5.30 19.61 8.11
N PRO A 159 -4.77 20.51 7.26
CA PRO A 159 -5.11 21.93 7.29
C PRO A 159 -6.58 22.23 7.00
#